data_AF-A0A0B1RYZ2-F1
#
_entry.id   AF-A0A0B1RYZ2-F1
#
_cell.length_a   1.000
_cell.length_b   1.000
_cell.length_c   1.000
_cell.angle_alpha   90.00
_cell.angle_beta   90.00
_cell.angle_gamma   90.00
#
_symmetry.space_group_name_H-M   'P 1'
#
loop_
_entity.id
_entity.type
_entity.pdbx_description
1 polymer ?
#
loop_
_entity_poly.entity_id
_entity_poly.type
_entity_poly.pdbx_seq_one_letter_code
_entity_poly.pdbx_strand_id
1 'polypeptide(L)' 'MKICQSCFQQIHRNAPICPRCKSKPRSKNPTKPKKKD' A
#
# COMPACT_ATOMS: atom_id res chain seq x y z
N MET A 1 2.50 6.00 -9.18
CA MET A 1 3.07 4.66 -8.96
C MET A 1 3.12 4.37 -7.47
N LYS A 2 3.00 3.09 -7.06
CA LYS A 2 3.32 2.64 -5.69
C LYS A 2 4.28 1.47 -5.78
N ILE A 3 5.05 1.23 -4.73
CA ILE A 3 6.00 0.12 -4.71
C ILE A 3 5.37 -1.03 -3.92
N CYS A 4 5.40 -2.24 -4.48
CA CYS A 4 4.98 -3.44 -3.75
C CYS A 4 5.98 -3.72 -2.62
N GLN A 5 5.52 -3.94 -1.40
CA GLN A 5 6.43 -4.22 -0.27
C GLN A 5 6.98 -5.65 -0.26
N SER A 6 6.42 -6.55 -1.07
CA SER A 6 6.88 -7.94 -1.14
C SER A 6 8.00 -8.13 -2.17
N CYS A 7 7.86 -7.53 -3.36
CA CYS A 7 8.83 -7.68 -4.44
C CYS A 7 9.53 -6.38 -4.84
N PHE A 8 9.20 -5.27 -4.18
CA PHE A 8 9.79 -3.95 -4.41
C PHE A 8 9.69 -3.41 -5.85
N GLN A 9 8.83 -4.02 -6.67
CA GLN A 9 8.53 -3.53 -8.01
C GLN A 9 7.53 -2.37 -7.98
N GLN A 10 7.63 -1.50 -8.99
CA GLN A 10 6.66 -0.44 -9.22
C GLN A 10 5.36 -1.03 -9.77
N ILE A 11 4.25 -0.72 -9.12
CA ILE A 11 2.90 -1.10 -9.54
C ILE A 11 2.04 0.16 -9.67
N HIS A 12 0.97 0.07 -10.48
CA HIS A 12 0.07 1.20 -10.66
C HIS A 12 -0.51 1.66 -9.32
N ARG A 13 -0.65 2.99 -9.12
CA ARG A 13 -1.00 3.58 -7.81
C ARG A 13 -2.33 3.02 -7.27
N ASN A 14 -3.28 2.78 -8.17
CA ASN A 14 -4.61 2.28 -7.86
C ASN A 14 -4.74 0.75 -8.00
N ALA A 15 -3.67 0.02 -8.34
CA ALA A 15 -3.74 -1.44 -8.46
C ALA A 15 -4.13 -2.06 -7.10
N PRO A 16 -5.24 -2.79 -6.97
CA PRO A 16 -5.72 -3.26 -5.66
C PRO A 16 -4.75 -4.27 -5.01
N ILE A 17 -3.95 -4.98 -5.82
CA ILE A 17 -2.93 -5.95 -5.42
C ILE A 17 -1.72 -5.85 -6.35
N CYS A 18 -0.57 -6.42 -5.95
CA CYS A 18 0.55 -6.61 -6.87
C CYS A 18 0.22 -7.72 -7.89
N PRO A 19 0.32 -7.51 -9.21
CA PRO A 19 0.00 -8.55 -10.20
C PRO A 19 0.99 -9.72 -10.19
N ARG A 20 2.23 -9.50 -9.69
CA ARG A 20 3.26 -10.54 -9.59
C ARG A 20 3.09 -11.39 -8.33
N CYS A 21 2.94 -10.73 -7.17
CA CYS A 21 2.91 -11.41 -5.88
C CYS A 21 1.50 -11.67 -5.34
N LYS A 22 0.48 -11.07 -5.94
CA LYS A 22 -0.91 -11.00 -5.44
C LYS A 22 -1.07 -10.43 -4.03
N SER A 23 0.01 -9.94 -3.41
CA SER A 23 -0.01 -9.33 -2.09
C SER A 23 -0.71 -7.97 -2.12
N LYS A 24 -1.53 -7.72 -1.10
CA LYS A 24 -2.26 -6.47 -0.95
C LYS A 24 -1.31 -5.39 -0.44
N PRO A 25 -1.10 -4.29 -1.18
CA PRO A 25 -0.30 -3.18 -0.71
C PRO A 25 -0.98 -2.56 0.53
N ARG A 26 -0.21 -2.30 1.59
CA ARG A 26 -0.75 -1.68 2.80
C ARG A 26 -1.30 -0.30 2.45
N SER A 27 -2.61 -0.10 2.63
CA SER A 27 -3.22 1.21 2.43
C SER A 27 -2.67 2.15 3.51
N LYS A 28 -1.92 3.18 3.11
CA LYS A 28 -1.50 4.28 3.98
C LYS A 28 -2.67 5.25 4.17
N ASN A 29 -3.84 4.77 4.57
CA ASN A 29 -4.82 5.66 5.16
C ASN A 29 -4.36 5.87 6.61
N PRO A 30 -3.80 7.03 6.98
CA PRO A 30 -3.58 7.30 8.39
C PRO A 30 -4.96 7.27 9.04
N THR A 31 -5.27 6.20 9.77
CA THR A 31 -6.33 6.22 10.76
C THR A 31 -6.03 7.44 11.62
N LYS A 32 -6.87 8.49 11.50
CA LYS A 32 -6.73 9.79 12.17
C LYS A 32 -6.04 9.59 13.52
N PRO A 33 -4.91 10.28 13.81
CA PRO A 33 -4.28 10.16 15.12
C PRO A 33 -5.34 10.56 16.16
N LYS A 34 -5.86 9.56 16.89
CA LYS A 34 -6.72 9.84 18.03
C LYS A 34 -5.82 10.42 19.12
N LYS A 35 -6.17 11.64 19.56
CA LYS A 35 -5.82 12.33 20.80
C LYS A 35 -4.55 13.18 20.81
N LYS A 36 -4.73 14.43 21.26
CA LYS A 36 -3.87 15.06 22.26
C LYS A 36 -4.82 15.48 23.39
N ASP A 37 -4.66 14.85 24.55
CA ASP A 37 -5.08 15.41 25.83
C ASP A 37 -3.94 16.34 26.28
#